data_AF-A0A7I8DY95-F1
#
_entry.id   AF-A0A7I8DY95-F1
#
_cell.length_a   1.000
_cell.length_b   1.000
_cell.length_c   1.000
_cell.angle_alpha   90.00
_cell.angle_beta   90.00
_cell.angle_gamma   90.00
#
_symmetry.space_group_name_H-M   'P 1'
#
loop_
_entity.id
_entity.type
_entity.pdbx_description
1 polymer ?
#
loop_
_entity_poly.entity_id
_entity_poly.type
_entity_poly.pdbx_seq_one_letter_code
_entity_poly.pdbx_strand_id
1 'polypeptide(L)' 'MKKKELEERVADLETNIMCLSCKDLLRDDEHRELFTMEQELTKCKKDLENGNYEL' A
#
# COMPACT_ATOMS: atom_id res chain seq x y z
N MET A 1 14.32 3.74 4.29
CA MET A 1 13.97 3.26 2.92
C MET A 1 14.30 4.35 1.94
N LYS A 2 14.93 4.02 0.82
CA LYS A 2 15.28 5.01 -0.21
C LYS A 2 14.04 5.44 -0.99
N LYS A 3 14.08 6.61 -1.62
CA LYS A 3 12.98 7.12 -2.46
C LYS A 3 12.47 6.08 -3.48
N LYS A 4 13.38 5.47 -4.25
CA LYS A 4 13.05 4.48 -5.29
C LYS A 4 12.35 3.23 -4.72
N GLU A 5 12.85 2.73 -3.59
CA GLU A 5 12.25 1.58 -2.89
C GLU A 5 10.84 1.92 -2.38
N LEU A 6 10.64 3.15 -1.91
CA LEU A 6 9.33 3.63 -1.45
C LEU A 6 8.34 3.81 -2.61
N GLU A 7 8.79 4.31 -3.76
CA GLU A 7 8.01 4.40 -4.99
C GLU A 7 7.60 3.00 -5.51
N GLU A 8 8.55 2.05 -5.52
CA GLU A 8 8.28 0.64 -5.88
C GLU A 8 7.27 0.01 -4.91
N ARG A 9 7.42 0.24 -3.61
CA ARG A 9 6.48 -0.26 -2.59
C ARG A 9 5.06 0.28 -2.77
N VAL A 10 4.92 1.55 -3.14
CA VAL A 10 3.61 2.15 -3.47
C VAL A 10 2.98 1.45 -4.66
N ALA A 11 3.73 1.24 -5.74
CA ALA A 11 3.23 0.58 -6.95
C ALA A 11 2.80 -0.88 -6.69
N ASP A 12 3.58 -1.61 -5.88
CA ASP A 12 3.24 -2.98 -5.46
C ASP A 12 1.93 -3.02 -4.66
N LEU A 13 1.79 -2.12 -3.68
CA LEU A 13 0.58 -2.04 -2.85
C LEU A 13 -0.65 -1.68 -3.68
N GLU A 14 -0.55 -0.71 -4.60
CA GLU A 14 -1.64 -0.34 -5.50
C GLU A 14 -2.07 -1.52 -6.38
N THR A 15 -1.10 -2.27 -6.91
CA THR A 15 -1.37 -3.46 -7.71
C THR A 15 -2.09 -4.54 -6.90
N ASN A 16 -1.60 -4.83 -5.70
CA ASN A 16 -2.18 -5.87 -4.83
C ASN A 16 -3.60 -5.49 -4.34
N ILE A 17 -3.82 -4.23 -3.99
CA ILE A 17 -5.14 -3.72 -3.62
C ILE A 17 -6.11 -3.83 -4.81
N MET A 18 -5.66 -3.53 -6.03
CA MET A 18 -6.48 -3.65 -7.23
C MET A 18 -6.87 -5.11 -7.51
N CYS A 19 -5.99 -6.07 -7.24
CA CYS A 19 -6.31 -7.51 -7.31
C CYS A 19 -7.40 -7.94 -6.32
N LEU A 20 -7.55 -7.21 -5.21
CA LEU A 20 -8.58 -7.42 -4.18
C LEU A 20 -9.76 -6.43 -4.29
N SER A 21 -9.95 -5.83 -5.48
CA SER A 21 -10.94 -4.76 -5.70
C SER A 21 -12.40 -5.16 -5.40
N CYS A 22 -12.74 -6.45 -5.47
CA CYS A 22 -14.05 -6.97 -5.12
C CYS A 22 -14.20 -7.23 -3.61
N LYS A 23 -14.18 -6.16 -2.82
CA LYS A 23 -14.20 -6.24 -1.34
C LYS A 23 -15.32 -7.15 -0.81
N ASP A 24 -16.52 -7.09 -1.39
CA ASP A 24 -17.69 -7.86 -0.91
C ASP A 24 -17.58 -9.39 -1.08
N LEU A 25 -16.59 -9.88 -1.83
CA LEU A 25 -16.35 -11.31 -2.06
C LEU A 25 -15.15 -11.85 -1.28
N LEU A 26 -14.50 -10.99 -0.49
CA LEU A 26 -13.33 -11.37 0.29
C LEU A 26 -13.73 -12.14 1.55
N ARG A 27 -12.94 -13.13 1.91
CA ARG A 27 -13.01 -13.75 3.23
C ARG A 27 -12.52 -12.77 4.28
N ASP A 28 -12.91 -12.96 5.54
CA ASP A 28 -12.53 -12.07 6.65
C ASP A 28 -11.00 -11.82 6.74
N ASP A 29 -10.20 -12.84 6.43
CA ASP A 29 -8.73 -12.71 6.41
C ASP A 29 -8.24 -11.84 5.26
N GLU A 30 -8.82 -11.99 4.07
CA GLU A 30 -8.51 -11.17 2.90
C GLU A 30 -8.96 -9.72 3.12
N HIS A 31 -10.07 -9.50 3.83
CA HIS A 31 -10.50 -8.16 4.27
C HIS A 31 -9.49 -7.51 5.23
N ARG A 32 -8.98 -8.27 6.21
CA ARG A 32 -7.95 -7.78 7.14
C ARG A 32 -6.64 -7.44 6.42
N GLU A 33 -6.24 -8.29 5.48
CA GLU A 33 -5.04 -8.08 4.67
C GLU A 33 -5.19 -6.84 3.81
N LEU A 34 -6.33 -6.69 3.11
CA LEU A 34 -6.65 -5.51 2.32
C LEU A 34 -6.62 -4.23 3.16
N PHE A 35 -7.25 -4.22 4.34
CA PHE A 35 -7.23 -3.07 5.23
C PHE A 35 -5.80 -2.70 5.66
N THR A 36 -4.96 -3.70 5.94
CA THR A 36 -3.56 -3.48 6.30
C THR A 36 -2.78 -2.87 5.14
N MET A 37 -2.97 -3.37 3.91
CA MET A 37 -2.34 -2.84 2.71
C MET A 37 -2.78 -1.40 2.42
N GLU A 38 -4.06 -1.06 2.62
CA GLU A 38 -4.57 0.31 2.44
C GLU A 38 -3.96 1.29 3.44
N GLN A 39 -3.78 0.87 4.71
CA GLN A 39 -3.09 1.68 5.72
C GLN A 39 -1.61 1.88 5.37
N GLU A 40 -0.93 0.82 4.93
CA GLU A 40 0.47 0.90 4.52
C GLU A 40 0.63 1.83 3.32
N LEU A 41 -0.22 1.69 2.30
CA LEU A 41 -0.21 2.55 1.11
C LEU A 41 -0.39 4.02 1.47
N THR A 42 -1.32 4.32 2.38
CA THR A 42 -1.57 5.69 2.88
C THR A 42 -0.32 6.25 3.54
N LYS A 43 0.36 5.45 4.36
CA LYS A 43 1.62 5.84 5.00
C LYS A 43 2.72 6.09 3.98
N CYS A 44 2.95 5.17 3.04
CA CYS A 44 3.99 5.31 2.03
C CYS A 44 3.78 6.54 1.14
N LYS A 45 2.54 6.82 0.72
CA LYS A 45 2.20 8.05 -0.04
C LYS A 45 2.51 9.30 0.77
N LYS A 46 2.15 9.31 2.06
CA LYS A 46 2.45 10.42 2.96
C LYS A 46 3.96 10.60 3.19
N ASP A 47 4.72 9.52 3.26
CA ASP A 47 6.17 9.59 3.39
C ASP A 47 6.82 10.12 2.10
N LEU A 48 6.30 9.79 0.92
CA LEU A 48 6.73 10.39 -0.35
C LEU A 48 6.44 11.89 -0.42
N GLU A 49 5.22 12.29 -0.04
CA GLU A 49 4.79 13.70 -0.03
C GLU A 49 5.64 14.56 0.91
N ASN A 50 5.94 14.05 2.10
CA ASN A 50 6.71 14.78 3.12
C ASN A 50 8.23 14.72 2.91
N GLY A 51 8.73 13.91 1.98
CA GLY A 51 10.16 13.67 1.85
C GLY A 51 10.75 12.82 2.98
N ASN A 52 9.93 11.99 3.64
CA ASN A 52 10.34 11.11 4.76
C ASN A 52 11.02 9.84 4.24
N TYR A 53 12.03 9.99 3.39
CA TYR A 53 12.82 8.90 2.85
C TYR A 53 14.31 9.26 2.89
N GLU A 54 15.14 8.22 2.90
CA GLU A 54 16.58 8.40 2.78
C GLU A 54 16.93 8.83 1.36
N LEU A 55 17.84 9.79 1.25
CA LEU A 55 18.43 10.24 -0.02
C LEU A 55 19.51 9.26 -0.50
#